data_AF-A0A641CFL7-F1
#
_entry.id   AF-A0A641CFL7-F1
#
_cell.length_a   1.000
_cell.length_b   1.000
_cell.length_c   1.000
_cell.angle_alpha   90.00
_cell.angle_beta   90.00
_cell.angle_gamma   90.00
#
_symmetry.space_group_name_H-M   'P 1'
#
loop_
_entity.id
_entity.type
_entity.pdbx_description
1 polymer ?
#
loop_
_entity_poly.entity_id
_entity_poly.type
_entity_poly.pdbx_seq_one_letter_code
_entity_poly.pdbx_strand_id
1 'polypeptide(L)' 'MRLASRFGYANQIRRDRPLTHEELMHYVPGIFGEDKHTSRSQNYTYIPTITVLESLQREGFQPFFAC' A
#
# COMPACT_ATOMS: atom_id res chain seq x y z
N MET A 1 -10.61 -22.24 -28.03
CA MET A 1 -10.70 -21.18 -27.01
C MET A 1 -9.31 -20.95 -26.42
N ARG A 2 -8.76 -19.73 -26.51
CA ARG A 2 -7.47 -19.38 -25.90
C ARG A 2 -7.78 -18.73 -24.55
N LEU A 3 -7.67 -19.50 -23.47
CA LEU A 3 -7.75 -18.96 -22.11
C LEU A 3 -6.61 -17.95 -21.93
N ALA A 4 -6.89 -16.82 -21.29
CA ALA A 4 -5.92 -15.76 -21.07
C ALA A 4 -4.70 -16.32 -20.31
N SER A 5 -3.57 -16.46 -21.00
CA SER A 5 -2.32 -17.04 -20.46
C SER A 5 -1.43 -15.99 -19.77
N ARG A 6 -1.88 -14.74 -19.68
CA ARG A 6 -1.11 -13.66 -19.07
C ARG A 6 -1.76 -13.28 -17.75
N PHE A 7 -1.37 -13.98 -16.68
CA PHE A 7 -1.33 -13.29 -15.39
C PHE A 7 -0.46 -12.05 -15.61
N GLY A 8 -1.02 -10.85 -15.38
CA GLY A 8 -0.34 -9.59 -15.66
C GLY A 8 0.99 -9.46 -14.91
N TYR A 9 1.72 -8.37 -15.15
CA TYR A 9 2.86 -8.02 -14.31
C TYR A 9 2.46 -8.12 -12.83
N ALA A 10 3.28 -8.82 -12.03
CA ALA A 10 3.05 -8.89 -10.60
C ALA A 10 3.09 -7.46 -10.06
N ASN A 11 1.99 -7.01 -9.46
CA ASN A 11 1.91 -5.69 -8.82
C ASN A 11 2.65 -5.73 -7.47
N GLN A 12 3.92 -6.13 -7.47
CA GLN A 12 4.74 -6.25 -6.29
C GLN A 12 6.13 -5.68 -6.52
N ILE A 13 6.75 -5.17 -5.46
CA ILE A 13 8.11 -4.65 -5.46
C ILE A 13 8.85 -5.11 -4.21
N ARG A 14 10.14 -5.42 -4.38
CA ARG A 14 11.09 -5.63 -3.30
C ARG A 14 12.40 -4.92 -3.61
N ARG A 15 12.97 -4.23 -2.62
CA ARG A 15 14.27 -3.55 -2.71
C ARG A 15 15.13 -3.87 -1.49
N ASP A 16 16.43 -3.68 -1.64
CA ASP A 16 17.44 -3.70 -0.58
C ASP A 16 17.53 -2.37 0.19
N ARG A 17 16.99 -1.30 -0.39
CA ARG A 17 16.72 0.01 0.23
C ARG A 17 15.24 0.17 0.59
N PRO A 18 14.89 1.13 1.48
CA PRO A 18 13.51 1.53 1.70
C PRO A 18 12.81 1.92 0.39
N LEU A 19 11.53 1.56 0.29
CA LEU A 19 10.66 1.96 -0.82
C LEU A 19 10.38 3.46 -0.74
N THR A 20 10.41 4.12 -1.90
CA THR A 20 10.07 5.54 -2.00
C THR A 20 8.55 5.73 -1.95
N HIS A 21 8.11 6.96 -1.66
CA HIS A 21 6.69 7.32 -1.71
C HIS A 21 6.08 7.06 -3.10
N GLU A 22 6.84 7.33 -4.17
CA GLU A 22 6.42 7.07 -5.55
C GLU A 22 6.26 5.57 -5.83
N GLU A 23 7.19 4.73 -5.35
CA GLU A 23 7.08 3.27 -5.45
C GLU A 23 5.85 2.79 -4.68
N LEU A 24 5.62 3.27 -3.47
CA LEU A 24 4.43 2.94 -2.70
C LEU A 24 3.14 3.41 -3.40
N MET A 25 3.12 4.59 -3.99
CA MET A 25 1.97 5.10 -4.73
C MET A 25 1.66 4.24 -5.96
N HIS A 26 2.70 3.74 -6.65
CA HIS A 26 2.52 2.89 -7.82
C HIS A 26 1.97 1.50 -7.44
N TYR A 27 2.52 0.88 -6.40
CA TYR A 27 2.21 -0.51 -6.05
C TYR A 27 1.02 -0.63 -5.09
N VAL A 28 0.91 0.27 -4.11
CA VAL A 28 -0.10 0.22 -3.03
C VAL A 28 -0.80 1.58 -2.84
N PRO A 29 -1.43 2.15 -3.87
CA PRO A 29 -2.05 3.49 -3.80
C PRO A 29 -3.10 3.63 -2.69
N GLY A 30 -3.75 2.53 -2.29
CA GLY A 30 -4.79 2.53 -1.27
C GLY A 30 -4.31 2.98 0.12
N ILE A 31 -3.01 2.91 0.43
CA ILE A 31 -2.50 3.36 1.73
C ILE A 31 -2.58 4.87 1.91
N PHE A 32 -2.67 5.62 0.80
CA PHE A 32 -2.79 7.08 0.76
C PHE A 32 -4.22 7.58 0.84
N GLY A 33 -5.21 6.68 0.97
CA GLY A 33 -6.59 7.09 1.20
C GLY A 33 -6.74 7.88 2.49
N GLU A 34 -7.40 9.04 2.41
CA GLU A 34 -7.67 9.90 3.57
C GLU A 34 -8.93 9.48 4.33
N ASP A 35 -9.83 8.75 3.66
CA ASP A 35 -11.13 8.35 4.19
C ASP A 35 -11.30 6.83 4.28
N LYS A 36 -12.19 6.42 5.18
CA LYS A 36 -12.62 5.03 5.26
C LYS A 36 -13.37 4.63 3.99
N HIS A 37 -13.19 3.37 3.59
CA HIS A 37 -13.99 2.80 2.53
C HIS A 37 -15.50 2.90 2.86
N THR A 38 -16.33 3.19 1.87
CA THR A 38 -17.79 3.41 2.03
C THR A 38 -18.53 2.23 2.66
N SER A 39 -17.97 1.03 2.53
CA SER A 39 -18.50 -0.20 3.16
C SER A 39 -18.29 -0.26 4.69
N ARG A 40 -17.54 0.67 5.28
CA ARG A 40 -17.28 0.70 6.72
C ARG A 40 -18.43 1.39 7.46
N SER A 41 -18.80 0.84 8.62
CA SER A 41 -19.86 1.39 9.46
C SER A 41 -19.51 2.77 10.01
N GLN A 42 -20.50 3.50 10.51
CA GLN A 42 -20.30 4.80 11.16
C GLN A 42 -19.39 4.69 12.39
N ASN A 43 -19.50 3.60 13.16
CA ASN A 43 -18.70 3.36 14.36
C ASN A 43 -17.25 2.93 14.07
N TYR A 44 -16.89 2.70 12.81
CA TYR A 44 -15.52 2.40 12.44
C TYR A 44 -14.65 3.67 12.51
N THR A 45 -13.72 3.68 13.46
CA THR A 45 -12.69 4.72 13.59
C THR A 45 -11.57 4.40 12.62
N TYR A 46 -11.44 5.25 11.60
CA TYR A 46 -10.41 5.09 10.58
C TYR A 46 -9.18 5.92 10.91
N ILE A 47 -8.03 5.28 10.78
CA ILE A 47 -6.74 5.95 10.79
C ILE A 47 -6.14 5.69 9.40
N PRO A 48 -5.80 6.74 8.64
CA PRO A 48 -5.15 6.58 7.34
C PRO A 48 -3.89 5.72 7.46
N THR A 49 -3.74 4.74 6.56
CA THR A 49 -2.62 3.80 6.61
C THR A 49 -1.28 4.51 6.46
N ILE A 50 -1.22 5.56 5.64
CA ILE A 50 -0.02 6.39 5.49
C ILE A 50 0.42 7.02 6.82
N THR A 51 -0.52 7.45 7.66
CA THR A 51 -0.22 8.01 8.99
C THR A 51 0.49 7.00 9.88
N VAL A 52 0.04 5.74 9.83
CA VAL A 52 0.67 4.64 10.57
C VAL A 52 2.08 4.37 10.00
N LEU A 53 2.21 4.30 8.68
CA LEU A 53 3.49 4.04 8.01
C LEU A 53 4.53 5.13 8.32
N GLU A 54 4.17 6.40 8.22
CA GLU A 54 5.08 7.51 8.56
C GLU A 54 5.50 7.47 10.03
N SER A 55 4.59 7.11 10.93
CA SER A 55 4.92 6.96 12.36
C SER A 55 5.91 5.82 12.57
N LEU A 56 5.71 4.68 11.90
CA LEU A 56 6.66 3.57 11.90
C LEU A 56 8.03 3.98 11.34
N GLN A 57 8.07 4.79 10.28
CA GLN A 57 9.33 5.31 9.73
C GLN A 57 10.08 6.22 10.70
N ARG A 58 9.37 7.04 11.50
CA ARG A 58 9.97 7.85 12.58
C ARG A 58 10.60 6.98 13.66
N GLU A 59 10.02 5.81 13.94
CA GLU A 59 10.55 4.80 14.86
C GLU A 59 11.62 3.89 14.22
N GLY A 60 12.04 4.17 12.98
CA GLY A 60 13.10 3.42 12.28
C GLY A 60 12.63 2.19 11.51
N PHE A 61 11.33 1.92 11.45
CA PHE A 61 10.76 0.83 10.65
C PHE A 61 10.53 1.29 9.21
N GLN A 62 11.19 0.66 8.25
CA GLN A 62 11.14 1.06 6.83
C GLN A 62 10.51 -0.05 5.96
N PRO A 63 9.71 0.31 4.94
CA PRO A 63 9.14 -0.66 4.02
C PRO A 63 10.17 -1.08 2.96
N PHE A 64 10.38 -2.39 2.78
CA PHE A 64 11.26 -2.96 1.73
C PHE A 64 10.50 -3.82 0.72
N PHE A 65 9.19 -4.00 0.93
CA PHE A 65 8.30 -4.82 0.11
C PHE A 65 6.89 -4.22 0.08
N ALA A 66 6.20 -4.30 -1.06
CA ALA A 66 4.81 -3.93 -1.22
C ALA A 66 4.14 -4.76 -2.33
N CYS A 67 2.82 -5.00 -2.22
CA CYS A 67 2.00 -5.72 -3.21
C CYS A 67 0.53 -5.31 -3.16
#